data_AF-A0A7V0WUT1-F1
#
_entry.id   AF-A0A7V0WUT1-F1
#
_cell.length_a   1.000
_cell.length_b   1.000
_cell.length_c   1.000
_cell.angle_alpha   90.00
_cell.angle_beta   90.00
_cell.angle_gamma   90.00
#
_symmetry.space_group_name_H-M   'P 1'
#
loop_
_entity.id
_entity.type
_entity.pdbx_description
1 polymer ?
#
loop_
_entity_poly.entity_id
_entity_poly.type
_entity_poly.pdbx_seq_one_letter_code
_entity_poly.pdbx_strand_id
1 'polypeptide(L)'
;VSAAQLSPLCVLELLGETVEGRDIDLLVVGEPDESKRKIWVVARQHPGEPQSEWFMQGLIERLLDESDPISRSLLSNAVFYLVPNMNIDGSILGNLRVNASGKNLNREWGNPDKSLSPEVYYVRKKMEKTGVDMFLDIHADEGLPYSFASGIEGIPSYDDRLKWLQETFLAKWAEYTPDFQTEHGYPKNEPGKANLNIGSKFVGERFKCMSMTIEMPFKDNANLPDKHFGWSSVRSMKLGESILNPIHFVIDRLR
;
A
#
# COMPACT_ATOMS: atom_id res chain seq x y z
N VAL A 1 0.95 12.88 8.18
CA VAL A 1 0.11 13.90 7.49
C VAL A 1 0.57 15.32 7.78
N SER A 2 0.50 15.80 9.03
CA SER A 2 0.74 17.22 9.36
C SER A 2 2.09 17.80 8.89
N ALA A 3 3.19 17.07 9.02
CA ALA A 3 4.50 17.51 8.51
C ALA A 3 4.60 17.41 6.97
N ALA A 4 3.99 16.40 6.37
CA ALA A 4 4.06 16.16 4.93
C ALA A 4 3.44 17.29 4.12
N GLN A 5 2.27 17.81 4.56
CA GLN A 5 1.59 18.94 3.90
C GLN A 5 2.36 20.28 3.93
N LEU A 6 3.45 20.37 4.69
CA LEU A 6 4.33 21.55 4.68
C LEU A 6 5.35 21.50 3.52
N SER A 7 5.57 20.32 2.93
CA SER A 7 6.45 20.18 1.77
C SER A 7 5.77 20.78 0.53
N PRO A 8 6.50 21.55 -0.31
CA PRO A 8 5.96 22.04 -1.58
C PRO A 8 5.64 20.91 -2.57
N LEU A 9 6.16 19.70 -2.32
CA LEU A 9 5.91 18.51 -3.15
C LEU A 9 4.60 17.80 -2.80
N CYS A 10 3.91 18.18 -1.73
CA CYS A 10 2.78 17.43 -1.19
C CYS A 10 1.53 18.31 -1.05
N VAL A 11 0.40 17.80 -1.55
CA VAL A 11 -0.93 18.39 -1.34
C VAL A 11 -1.76 17.43 -0.50
N LEU A 12 -2.39 17.93 0.56
CA LEU A 12 -3.41 17.19 1.31
C LEU A 12 -4.78 17.39 0.66
N GLU A 13 -5.43 16.29 0.29
CA GLU A 13 -6.81 16.25 -0.14
C GLU A 13 -7.67 15.48 0.88
N LEU A 14 -8.86 16.00 1.19
CA LEU A 14 -9.85 15.30 2.01
C LEU A 14 -10.81 14.54 1.09
N LEU A 15 -10.81 13.21 1.16
CA LEU A 15 -11.61 12.37 0.27
C LEU A 15 -13.08 12.28 0.68
N GLY A 16 -13.34 12.42 1.97
CA GLY A 16 -14.63 12.27 2.62
C GLY A 16 -14.43 12.01 4.11
N GLU A 17 -15.47 11.52 4.76
CA GLU A 17 -15.48 11.24 6.19
C GLU A 17 -15.66 9.74 6.45
N THR A 18 -15.07 9.24 7.55
CA THR A 18 -15.29 7.90 8.09
C THR A 18 -16.71 7.75 8.66
N VAL A 19 -17.04 6.57 9.20
CA VAL A 19 -18.35 6.31 9.85
C VAL A 19 -18.62 7.27 11.01
N GLU A 20 -17.59 7.62 11.79
CA GLU A 20 -17.68 8.55 12.92
C GLU A 20 -17.33 10.00 12.56
N GLY A 21 -17.29 10.36 11.27
CA GLY A 21 -17.11 11.74 10.84
C GLY A 21 -15.67 12.26 10.90
N ARG A 22 -14.66 11.38 10.78
CA ARG A 22 -13.24 11.78 10.73
C ARG A 22 -12.77 11.88 9.28
N ASP A 23 -11.88 12.82 9.01
CA ASP A 23 -11.36 13.05 7.68
C ASP A 23 -10.57 11.85 7.13
N ILE A 24 -10.85 11.46 5.89
CA ILE A 24 -10.05 10.47 5.15
C ILE A 24 -9.00 11.23 4.33
N ASP A 25 -7.81 11.30 4.89
CA ASP A 25 -6.67 12.02 4.32
C ASP A 25 -6.06 11.29 3.11
N LEU A 26 -5.87 12.02 2.02
CA LEU A 26 -5.06 11.63 0.88
C LEU A 26 -3.90 12.62 0.71
N LEU A 27 -2.67 12.13 0.79
CA LEU A 27 -1.48 12.88 0.42
C LEU A 27 -1.19 12.63 -1.06
N VAL A 28 -1.20 13.70 -1.86
CA VAL A 28 -0.80 13.68 -3.26
C VAL A 28 0.61 14.25 -3.33
N VAL A 29 1.59 13.39 -3.61
CA VAL A 29 3.02 13.78 -3.69
C VAL A 29 3.47 13.79 -5.15
N GLY A 30 3.99 14.94 -5.58
CA GLY A 30 4.31 15.24 -6.97
C GLY A 30 3.17 15.95 -7.72
N GLU A 31 3.49 16.58 -8.84
CA GLU A 31 2.52 17.35 -9.63
C GLU A 31 1.68 16.45 -10.56
N PRO A 32 0.33 16.43 -10.44
CA PRO A 32 -0.57 15.72 -11.32
C PRO A 32 -0.41 16.09 -12.80
N ASP A 33 -0.02 15.12 -13.61
CA ASP A 33 0.05 15.23 -15.07
C ASP A 33 -0.41 13.92 -15.73
N GLU A 34 -1.05 13.98 -16.90
CA GLU A 34 -1.56 12.80 -17.60
C GLU A 34 -0.45 11.84 -18.06
N SER A 35 0.73 12.37 -18.40
CA SER A 35 1.90 11.58 -18.81
C SER A 35 2.54 10.81 -17.64
N LYS A 36 2.32 11.26 -16.41
CA LYS A 36 2.89 10.65 -15.20
C LYS A 36 2.11 9.44 -14.73
N ARG A 37 2.83 8.45 -14.23
CA ARG A 37 2.26 7.22 -13.64
C ARG A 37 1.57 7.56 -12.31
N LYS A 38 0.49 6.85 -12.00
CA LYS A 38 -0.35 7.03 -10.80
C LYS A 38 -0.08 5.88 -9.86
N ILE A 39 0.72 6.12 -8.84
CA ILE A 39 1.09 5.11 -7.84
C ILE A 39 0.23 5.33 -6.61
N TRP A 40 -0.58 4.33 -6.28
CA TRP A 40 -1.41 4.34 -5.08
C TRP A 40 -0.80 3.47 -4.01
N VAL A 41 -0.68 4.00 -2.79
CA VAL A 41 -0.33 3.22 -1.61
C VAL A 41 -1.33 3.51 -0.51
N VAL A 42 -1.98 2.47 -0.02
CA VAL A 42 -2.92 2.57 1.10
C VAL A 42 -2.40 1.68 2.23
N ALA A 43 -2.66 2.09 3.47
CA ALA A 43 -2.21 1.34 4.62
C ALA A 43 -3.31 1.24 5.68
N ARG A 44 -3.17 0.22 6.53
CA ARG A 44 -3.90 0.12 7.80
C ARG A 44 -5.41 0.02 7.62
N GLN A 45 -5.85 -0.73 6.61
CA GLN A 45 -7.26 -1.11 6.46
C GLN A 45 -7.76 -1.91 7.66
N HIS A 46 -6.90 -2.79 8.20
CA HIS A 46 -7.08 -3.37 9.52
C HIS A 46 -6.39 -2.47 10.57
N PRO A 47 -7.13 -1.90 11.52
CA PRO A 47 -6.64 -0.85 12.40
C PRO A 47 -5.57 -1.31 13.41
N GLY A 48 -5.60 -2.60 13.76
CA GLY A 48 -4.66 -3.23 14.69
C GLY A 48 -3.30 -3.54 14.09
N GLU A 49 -3.03 -3.13 12.85
CA GLU A 49 -1.76 -3.30 12.14
C GLU A 49 -0.99 -1.96 12.05
N PRO A 50 -0.55 -1.35 13.16
CA PRO A 50 0.12 -0.05 13.16
C PRO A 50 1.44 -0.04 12.37
N GLN A 51 2.07 -1.19 12.17
CA GLN A 51 3.26 -1.37 11.33
C GLN A 51 3.06 -0.75 9.95
N SER A 52 1.86 -0.86 9.40
CA SER A 52 1.49 -0.36 8.07
C SER A 52 1.58 1.17 7.99
N GLU A 53 1.18 1.88 9.04
CA GLU A 53 1.30 3.35 9.07
C GLU A 53 2.74 3.81 9.35
N TRP A 54 3.51 3.05 10.14
CA TRP A 54 4.96 3.30 10.28
C TRP A 54 5.71 3.09 8.95
N PHE A 55 5.33 2.09 8.16
CA PHE A 55 5.86 1.92 6.81
C PHE A 55 5.54 3.14 5.95
N MET A 56 4.31 3.63 6.00
CA MET A 56 3.93 4.84 5.26
C MET A 56 4.74 6.06 5.70
N GLN A 57 5.05 6.19 7.00
CA GLN A 57 5.89 7.28 7.48
C GLN A 57 7.28 7.26 6.82
N GLY A 58 7.98 6.12 6.82
CA GLY A 58 9.31 6.02 6.18
C GLY A 58 9.27 6.23 4.67
N LEU A 59 8.22 5.70 4.00
CA LEU A 59 7.97 5.97 2.58
C LEU A 59 7.82 7.48 2.31
N ILE A 60 6.95 8.16 3.06
CA ILE A 60 6.65 9.58 2.88
C ILE A 60 7.88 10.44 3.17
N GLU A 61 8.59 10.16 4.26
CA GLU A 61 9.79 10.92 4.64
C GLU A 61 10.86 10.87 3.56
N ARG A 62 11.16 9.68 3.01
CA ARG A 62 12.13 9.55 1.92
C ARG A 62 11.62 10.16 0.62
N LEU A 63 10.34 10.01 0.30
CA LEU A 63 9.76 10.56 -0.93
C LEU A 63 9.80 12.09 -0.95
N LEU A 64 9.69 12.74 0.21
CA LEU A 64 9.76 14.20 0.37
C LEU A 64 11.18 14.74 0.54
N ASP A 65 12.20 13.88 0.61
CA ASP A 65 13.60 14.31 0.63
C ASP A 65 14.03 14.79 -0.76
N GLU A 66 14.12 16.12 -0.92
CA GLU A 66 14.56 16.78 -2.15
C GLU A 66 16.05 16.49 -2.49
N SER A 67 16.82 15.89 -1.59
CA SER A 67 18.18 15.46 -1.85
C SER A 67 18.29 14.00 -2.32
N ASP A 68 17.23 13.18 -2.13
CA ASP A 68 17.21 11.79 -2.58
C ASP A 68 17.02 11.72 -4.12
N PRO A 69 17.98 11.16 -4.87
CA PRO A 69 17.91 11.13 -6.34
C PRO A 69 16.83 10.18 -6.86
N ILE A 70 16.49 9.12 -6.12
CA ILE A 70 15.45 8.18 -6.49
C ILE A 70 14.09 8.85 -6.34
N SER A 71 13.83 9.52 -5.21
CA SER A 71 12.61 10.31 -4.97
C SER A 71 12.41 11.36 -6.06
N ARG A 72 13.44 12.16 -6.37
CA ARG A 72 13.38 13.15 -7.46
C ARG A 72 13.09 12.52 -8.83
N SER A 73 13.74 11.41 -9.15
CA SER A 73 13.53 10.69 -10.41
C SER A 73 12.11 10.14 -10.50
N LEU A 74 11.58 9.59 -9.40
CA LEU A 74 10.22 9.08 -9.33
C LEU A 74 9.19 10.20 -9.49
N LEU A 75 9.32 11.32 -8.78
CA LEU A 75 8.38 12.45 -8.85
C LEU A 75 8.40 13.18 -10.21
N SER A 76 9.47 13.01 -10.98
CA SER A 76 9.53 13.45 -12.38
C SER A 76 8.68 12.58 -13.31
N ASN A 77 8.47 11.30 -12.98
CA ASN A 77 7.81 10.31 -13.84
C ASN A 77 6.43 9.84 -13.30
N ALA A 78 6.13 10.15 -12.05
CA ALA A 78 4.97 9.63 -11.33
C ALA A 78 4.44 10.61 -10.29
N VAL A 79 3.22 10.32 -9.86
CA VAL A 79 2.51 10.99 -8.76
C VAL A 79 2.04 9.91 -7.80
N PHE A 80 2.32 10.14 -6.52
CA PHE A 80 1.99 9.23 -5.45
C PHE A 80 0.71 9.68 -4.76
N TYR A 81 -0.24 8.76 -4.62
CA TYR A 81 -1.51 8.93 -3.94
C TYR A 81 -1.50 8.05 -2.70
N LEU A 82 -1.28 8.67 -1.55
CA LEU A 82 -0.94 7.98 -0.31
C LEU A 82 -2.06 8.17 0.71
N VAL A 83 -2.63 7.06 1.19
CA VAL A 83 -3.60 7.05 2.30
C VAL A 83 -2.92 6.35 3.49
N PRO A 84 -2.30 7.11 4.42
CA PRO A 84 -1.51 6.53 5.51
C PRO A 84 -2.33 5.70 6.50
N ASN A 85 -3.60 6.03 6.68
CA ASN A 85 -4.50 5.33 7.57
C ASN A 85 -5.90 5.21 6.95
N MET A 86 -6.23 4.02 6.45
CA MET A 86 -7.54 3.70 5.89
C MET A 86 -8.63 3.53 6.95
N ASN A 87 -8.30 3.34 8.23
CA ASN A 87 -9.26 2.98 9.28
C ASN A 87 -9.01 3.76 10.57
N ILE A 88 -9.23 5.07 10.49
CA ILE A 88 -8.99 6.00 11.60
C ILE A 88 -9.90 5.67 12.78
N ASP A 89 -11.19 5.39 12.51
CA ASP A 89 -12.16 5.04 13.55
C ASP A 89 -11.74 3.78 14.30
N GLY A 90 -11.48 2.68 13.56
CA GLY A 90 -11.05 1.44 14.16
C GLY A 90 -9.72 1.56 14.92
N SER A 91 -8.82 2.44 14.47
CA SER A 91 -7.55 2.71 15.14
C SER A 91 -7.76 3.37 16.50
N ILE A 92 -8.64 4.37 16.57
CA ILE A 92 -8.99 5.07 17.82
C ILE A 92 -9.75 4.16 18.77
N LEU A 93 -10.65 3.32 18.25
CA LEU A 93 -11.43 2.36 19.03
C LEU A 93 -10.62 1.17 19.54
N GLY A 94 -9.38 0.96 19.07
CA GLY A 94 -8.55 -0.18 19.45
C GLY A 94 -9.01 -1.50 18.83
N ASN A 95 -9.68 -1.44 17.68
CA ASN A 95 -10.08 -2.64 16.94
C ASN A 95 -8.86 -3.34 16.32
N LEU A 96 -8.97 -4.64 16.08
CA LEU A 96 -7.98 -5.38 15.28
C LEU A 96 -8.25 -5.24 13.79
N ARG A 97 -9.47 -5.54 13.33
CA ARG A 97 -9.73 -5.89 11.91
C ARG A 97 -10.87 -5.13 11.23
N VAL A 98 -11.63 -4.32 11.96
CA VAL A 98 -12.87 -3.71 11.46
C VAL A 98 -12.96 -2.22 11.78
N ASN A 99 -13.66 -1.45 10.94
CA ASN A 99 -14.00 -0.06 11.21
C ASN A 99 -15.13 0.07 12.26
N ALA A 100 -15.60 1.29 12.53
CA ALA A 100 -16.64 1.55 13.53
C ALA A 100 -18.00 0.89 13.22
N SER A 101 -18.31 0.59 11.95
CA SER A 101 -19.54 -0.14 11.58
C SER A 101 -19.38 -1.67 11.63
N GLY A 102 -18.19 -2.17 12.02
CA GLY A 102 -17.90 -3.60 12.08
C GLY A 102 -17.52 -4.22 10.72
N LYS A 103 -17.21 -3.42 9.70
CA LYS A 103 -16.78 -3.91 8.39
C LYS A 103 -15.28 -4.16 8.34
N ASN A 104 -14.89 -5.32 7.81
CA ASN A 104 -13.52 -5.55 7.36
C ASN A 104 -13.33 -4.83 6.02
N LEU A 105 -12.65 -3.68 6.03
CA LEU A 105 -12.46 -2.85 4.84
C LEU A 105 -11.82 -3.60 3.67
N ASN A 106 -10.90 -4.54 3.94
CA ASN A 106 -10.25 -5.35 2.92
C ASN A 106 -11.12 -6.52 2.41
N ARG A 107 -12.44 -6.46 2.65
CA ARG A 107 -13.48 -7.29 2.04
C ARG A 107 -14.59 -6.45 1.39
N GLU A 108 -14.43 -5.13 1.33
CA GLU A 108 -15.47 -4.21 0.85
C GLU A 108 -15.15 -3.66 -0.55
N TRP A 109 -13.99 -3.96 -1.15
CA TRP A 109 -13.56 -3.32 -2.40
C TRP A 109 -14.45 -3.62 -3.60
N GLY A 110 -15.05 -4.81 -3.64
CA GLY A 110 -15.94 -5.21 -4.72
C GLY A 110 -17.22 -4.37 -4.78
N ASN A 111 -17.84 -4.11 -3.61
CA ASN A 111 -19.08 -3.35 -3.49
C ASN A 111 -19.10 -2.52 -2.19
N PRO A 112 -18.31 -1.43 -2.09
CA PRO A 112 -18.24 -0.64 -0.87
C PRO A 112 -19.53 0.16 -0.69
N ASP A 113 -19.98 0.25 0.55
CA ASP A 113 -21.17 0.98 0.93
C ASP A 113 -20.77 2.32 1.54
N LYS A 114 -21.37 3.42 1.05
CA LYS A 114 -21.00 4.78 1.51
C LYS A 114 -21.28 5.01 3.00
N SER A 115 -22.21 4.26 3.61
CA SER A 115 -22.56 4.37 5.03
C SER A 115 -21.82 3.37 5.92
N LEU A 116 -21.49 2.18 5.41
CA LEU A 116 -20.84 1.12 6.21
C LEU A 116 -19.33 1.05 5.99
N SER A 117 -18.87 1.31 4.77
CA SER A 117 -17.45 1.30 4.38
C SER A 117 -17.07 2.56 3.58
N PRO A 118 -17.38 3.78 4.10
CA PRO A 118 -17.08 5.04 3.42
C PRO A 118 -15.60 5.18 3.04
N GLU A 119 -14.70 4.63 3.84
CA GLU A 119 -13.24 4.70 3.66
C GLU A 119 -12.83 4.09 2.32
N VAL A 120 -13.32 2.88 2.04
CA VAL A 120 -13.08 2.20 0.76
C VAL A 120 -13.86 2.87 -0.37
N TYR A 121 -15.10 3.32 -0.11
CA TYR A 121 -15.94 3.99 -1.10
C TYR A 121 -15.26 5.24 -1.67
N TYR A 122 -14.77 6.14 -0.82
CA TYR A 122 -14.18 7.40 -1.27
C TYR A 122 -12.82 7.20 -1.95
N VAL A 123 -11.97 6.33 -1.42
CA VAL A 123 -10.68 5.97 -2.04
C VAL A 123 -10.88 5.38 -3.42
N ARG A 124 -11.77 4.38 -3.56
CA ARG A 124 -12.10 3.79 -4.85
C ARG A 124 -12.65 4.83 -5.82
N LYS A 125 -13.55 5.71 -5.37
CA LYS A 125 -14.08 6.80 -6.21
C LYS A 125 -13.00 7.75 -6.70
N LYS A 126 -11.97 8.04 -5.89
CA LYS A 126 -10.83 8.85 -6.33
C LYS A 126 -9.95 8.10 -7.33
N MET A 127 -9.68 6.81 -7.11
CA MET A 127 -8.95 5.97 -8.08
C MET A 127 -9.62 5.93 -9.46
N GLU A 128 -10.95 5.81 -9.50
CA GLU A 128 -11.71 5.82 -10.78
C GLU A 128 -11.58 7.17 -11.52
N LYS A 129 -11.31 8.27 -10.81
CA LYS A 129 -11.07 9.58 -11.43
C LYS A 129 -9.62 9.77 -11.87
N THR A 130 -8.66 9.25 -11.11
CA THR A 130 -7.22 9.48 -11.36
C THR A 130 -6.60 8.44 -12.28
N GLY A 131 -7.16 7.24 -12.32
CA GLY A 131 -6.47 6.04 -12.78
C GLY A 131 -5.51 5.49 -11.73
N VAL A 132 -5.02 4.27 -11.99
CA VAL A 132 -4.05 3.55 -11.15
C VAL A 132 -3.11 2.76 -12.07
N ASP A 133 -1.80 3.04 -11.98
CA ASP A 133 -0.75 2.31 -12.72
C ASP A 133 0.03 1.35 -11.82
N MET A 134 -0.01 1.57 -10.50
CA MET A 134 0.49 0.66 -9.47
C MET A 134 -0.35 0.82 -8.20
N PHE A 135 -0.62 -0.29 -7.51
CA PHE A 135 -1.30 -0.28 -6.22
C PHE A 135 -0.60 -1.15 -5.18
N LEU A 136 -0.28 -0.57 -4.02
CA LEU A 136 0.32 -1.28 -2.89
C LEU A 136 -0.60 -1.13 -1.68
N ASP A 137 -0.97 -2.26 -1.07
CA ASP A 137 -1.84 -2.34 0.10
C ASP A 137 -1.04 -2.85 1.29
N ILE A 138 -0.71 -1.97 2.24
CA ILE A 138 0.22 -2.28 3.35
C ILE A 138 -0.54 -2.82 4.57
N HIS A 139 -0.17 -4.04 4.98
CA HIS A 139 -0.75 -4.84 6.06
C HIS A 139 0.35 -5.42 6.97
N ALA A 140 -0.09 -6.10 8.02
CA ALA A 140 0.73 -6.96 8.85
C ALA A 140 0.06 -8.31 9.14
N ASP A 141 0.86 -9.37 9.26
CA ASP A 141 0.39 -10.73 9.51
C ASP A 141 0.76 -11.21 10.92
N GLU A 142 -0.22 -11.75 11.65
CA GLU A 142 -0.06 -12.20 13.02
C GLU A 142 0.70 -13.54 13.14
N GLY A 143 0.75 -14.31 12.06
CA GLY A 143 1.20 -15.70 12.04
C GLY A 143 2.64 -15.91 11.58
N LEU A 144 2.97 -15.42 10.40
CA LEU A 144 4.23 -15.59 9.70
C LEU A 144 5.27 -14.58 10.21
N PRO A 145 6.44 -15.04 10.65
CA PRO A 145 7.52 -14.15 11.08
C PRO A 145 8.37 -13.67 9.90
N TYR A 146 7.74 -13.12 8.86
CA TYR A 146 8.44 -12.65 7.65
C TYR A 146 7.75 -11.43 7.06
N SER A 147 8.50 -10.56 6.39
CA SER A 147 7.90 -9.60 5.46
C SER A 147 7.77 -10.24 4.08
N PHE A 148 6.59 -10.15 3.47
CA PHE A 148 6.30 -10.79 2.18
C PHE A 148 5.24 -10.02 1.41
N ALA A 149 4.97 -10.46 0.18
CA ALA A 149 3.88 -9.91 -0.63
C ALA A 149 2.90 -11.01 -1.08
N SER A 150 1.61 -10.67 -1.06
CA SER A 150 0.54 -11.45 -1.68
C SER A 150 0.13 -10.76 -2.98
N GLY A 151 0.48 -11.38 -4.10
CA GLY A 151 0.24 -10.88 -5.45
C GLY A 151 -1.21 -10.99 -5.93
N ILE A 152 -1.36 -10.91 -7.26
CA ILE A 152 -2.62 -10.92 -7.99
C ILE A 152 -2.76 -12.07 -8.99
N GLU A 153 -1.95 -13.13 -8.88
CA GLU A 153 -1.90 -14.24 -9.85
C GLU A 153 -3.27 -14.87 -10.18
N GLY A 154 -4.20 -14.83 -9.23
CA GLY A 154 -5.54 -15.40 -9.41
C GLY A 154 -6.57 -14.47 -10.03
N ILE A 155 -6.25 -13.22 -10.38
CA ILE A 155 -7.24 -12.33 -11.04
C ILE A 155 -7.53 -12.80 -12.47
N PRO A 156 -8.74 -12.56 -13.01
CA PRO A 156 -9.09 -12.95 -14.38
C PRO A 156 -8.16 -12.38 -15.47
N SER A 157 -7.64 -11.17 -15.27
CA SER A 157 -6.80 -10.48 -16.26
C SER A 157 -5.30 -10.60 -16.05
N TYR A 158 -4.84 -11.58 -15.26
CA TYR A 158 -3.42 -11.78 -15.04
C TYR A 158 -2.74 -12.24 -16.33
N ASP A 159 -1.81 -11.43 -16.85
CA ASP A 159 -1.08 -11.67 -18.10
C ASP A 159 0.45 -11.69 -17.89
N ASP A 160 1.20 -11.94 -18.96
CA ASP A 160 2.67 -12.01 -18.91
C ASP A 160 3.32 -10.68 -18.48
N ARG A 161 2.69 -9.55 -18.78
CA ARG A 161 3.16 -8.23 -18.37
C ARG A 161 3.02 -8.05 -16.86
N LEU A 162 1.85 -8.33 -16.29
CA LEU A 162 1.60 -8.26 -14.86
C LEU A 162 2.48 -9.25 -14.09
N LYS A 163 2.68 -10.44 -14.65
CA LYS A 163 3.61 -11.42 -14.10
C LYS A 163 5.03 -10.89 -14.07
N TRP A 164 5.53 -10.37 -15.19
CA TRP A 164 6.88 -9.82 -15.26
C TRP A 164 7.05 -8.66 -14.27
N LEU A 165 6.09 -7.74 -14.21
CA LEU A 165 6.12 -6.61 -13.28
C LEU A 165 6.19 -7.08 -11.82
N GLN A 166 5.30 -7.99 -11.42
CA GLN A 166 5.24 -8.50 -10.05
C GLN A 166 6.52 -9.27 -9.68
N GLU A 167 6.94 -10.25 -10.49
CA GLU A 167 8.12 -11.06 -10.18
C GLU A 167 9.39 -10.21 -10.15
N THR A 168 9.55 -9.27 -11.09
CA THR A 168 10.70 -8.38 -11.16
C THR A 168 10.74 -7.41 -9.98
N PHE A 169 9.59 -6.82 -9.63
CA PHE A 169 9.49 -5.92 -8.48
C PHE A 169 9.91 -6.62 -7.19
N LEU A 170 9.36 -7.80 -6.92
CA LEU A 170 9.63 -8.56 -5.70
C LEU A 170 11.08 -9.05 -5.63
N ALA A 171 11.62 -9.54 -6.74
CA ALA A 171 13.02 -9.96 -6.82
C ALA A 171 13.97 -8.79 -6.54
N LYS A 172 13.72 -7.64 -7.17
CA LYS A 172 14.52 -6.42 -6.94
C LYS A 172 14.38 -5.92 -5.51
N TRP A 173 13.19 -6.00 -4.93
CA TRP A 173 13.01 -5.57 -3.56
C TRP A 173 13.83 -6.40 -2.57
N ALA A 174 13.84 -7.73 -2.75
CA ALA A 174 14.67 -8.64 -1.96
C ALA A 174 16.19 -8.41 -2.14
N GLU A 175 16.63 -7.89 -3.29
CA GLU A 175 18.02 -7.44 -3.49
C GLU A 175 18.35 -6.15 -2.71
N TYR A 176 17.37 -5.24 -2.55
CA TYR A 176 17.58 -3.93 -1.92
C TYR A 176 17.47 -3.94 -0.39
N THR A 177 16.69 -4.86 0.17
CA THR A 177 16.54 -4.97 1.62
C THR A 177 16.48 -6.42 2.05
N PRO A 178 17.28 -6.83 3.05
CA PRO A 178 17.24 -8.20 3.56
C PRO A 178 16.03 -8.45 4.47
N ASP A 179 15.25 -7.40 4.79
CA ASP A 179 14.00 -7.55 5.53
C ASP A 179 12.83 -8.07 4.69
N PHE A 180 12.94 -8.02 3.36
CA PHE A 180 11.95 -8.54 2.42
C PHE A 180 12.40 -9.87 1.83
N GLN A 181 11.47 -10.80 1.62
CA GLN A 181 11.74 -12.11 1.05
C GLN A 181 10.55 -12.64 0.22
N THR A 182 10.78 -13.70 -0.57
CA THR A 182 9.78 -14.29 -1.48
C THR A 182 9.57 -15.79 -1.31
N GLU A 183 10.18 -16.41 -0.30
CA GLU A 183 10.09 -17.84 -0.01
C GLU A 183 8.84 -18.20 0.81
N HIS A 184 8.57 -17.40 1.84
CA HIS A 184 7.46 -17.56 2.77
C HIS A 184 6.36 -16.54 2.49
N GLY A 185 5.11 -16.97 2.55
CA GLY A 185 3.94 -16.11 2.35
C GLY A 185 2.68 -16.95 2.17
N TYR A 186 1.59 -16.29 1.79
CA TYR A 186 0.36 -16.99 1.47
C TYR A 186 0.48 -17.81 0.17
N PRO A 187 -0.25 -18.93 0.08
CA PRO A 187 -0.34 -19.67 -1.18
C PRO A 187 -0.95 -18.79 -2.28
N LYS A 188 -0.44 -18.95 -3.50
CA LYS A 188 -0.94 -18.24 -4.68
C LYS A 188 -2.36 -18.70 -4.99
N ASN A 189 -3.21 -17.78 -5.43
CA ASN A 189 -4.54 -18.13 -5.91
C ASN A 189 -4.45 -18.77 -7.30
N GLU A 190 -5.25 -19.80 -7.54
CA GLU A 190 -5.41 -20.40 -8.87
C GLU A 190 -5.92 -19.35 -9.88
N PRO A 191 -5.57 -19.48 -11.18
CA PRO A 191 -6.02 -18.55 -12.22
C PRO A 191 -7.53 -18.33 -12.21
N GLY A 192 -7.95 -17.06 -12.18
CA GLY A 192 -9.36 -16.66 -12.15
C GLY A 192 -10.11 -16.96 -10.84
N LYS A 193 -9.40 -17.34 -9.76
CA LYS A 193 -10.00 -17.67 -8.44
C LYS A 193 -9.72 -16.64 -7.35
N ALA A 194 -9.08 -15.50 -7.66
CA ALA A 194 -8.87 -14.45 -6.67
C ALA A 194 -10.20 -13.88 -6.16
N ASN A 195 -10.25 -13.56 -4.86
CA ASN A 195 -11.38 -12.87 -4.27
C ASN A 195 -11.29 -11.37 -4.58
N LEU A 196 -12.12 -10.89 -5.50
CA LEU A 196 -12.18 -9.49 -5.93
C LEU A 196 -12.80 -8.54 -4.89
N ASN A 197 -13.12 -9.02 -3.69
CA ASN A 197 -13.45 -8.15 -2.56
C ASN A 197 -12.21 -7.66 -1.78
N ILE A 198 -11.03 -8.23 -2.07
CA ILE A 198 -9.74 -7.82 -1.49
C ILE A 198 -9.15 -6.69 -2.34
N GLY A 199 -8.63 -5.64 -1.70
CA GLY A 199 -8.23 -4.41 -2.37
C GLY A 199 -7.22 -4.59 -3.49
N SER A 200 -6.10 -5.26 -3.24
CA SER A 200 -5.09 -5.47 -4.28
C SER A 200 -5.64 -6.28 -5.48
N LYS A 201 -6.54 -7.22 -5.22
CA LYS A 201 -7.11 -8.12 -6.24
C LYS A 201 -8.15 -7.37 -7.06
N PHE A 202 -9.00 -6.59 -6.39
CA PHE A 202 -9.94 -5.68 -7.03
C PHE A 202 -9.23 -4.67 -7.93
N VAL A 203 -8.23 -3.95 -7.39
CA VAL A 203 -7.54 -2.88 -8.11
C VAL A 203 -6.74 -3.43 -9.29
N GLY A 204 -6.02 -4.54 -9.11
CA GLY A 204 -5.32 -5.21 -10.20
C GLY A 204 -6.26 -5.61 -11.34
N GLU A 205 -7.43 -6.17 -11.02
CA GLU A 205 -8.44 -6.53 -12.03
C GLU A 205 -9.11 -5.31 -12.65
N ARG A 206 -9.44 -4.28 -11.86
CA ARG A 206 -10.19 -3.11 -12.33
C ARG A 206 -9.36 -2.23 -13.26
N PHE A 207 -8.08 -2.03 -12.92
CA PHE A 207 -7.19 -1.10 -13.61
C PHE A 207 -6.13 -1.79 -14.48
N LYS A 208 -6.06 -3.12 -14.48
CA LYS A 208 -5.07 -3.91 -15.25
C LYS A 208 -3.62 -3.50 -14.93
N CYS A 209 -3.38 -3.20 -13.67
CA CYS A 209 -2.13 -2.64 -13.18
C CYS A 209 -1.40 -3.60 -12.24
N MET A 210 -0.10 -3.38 -12.04
CA MET A 210 0.63 -4.10 -10.99
C MET A 210 0.01 -3.76 -9.64
N SER A 211 -0.30 -4.79 -8.86
CA SER A 211 -0.99 -4.63 -7.59
C SER A 211 -0.61 -5.74 -6.62
N MET A 212 -0.46 -5.43 -5.34
CA MET A 212 -0.13 -6.43 -4.31
C MET A 212 -0.47 -5.96 -2.90
N THR A 213 -0.66 -6.94 -2.01
CA THR A 213 -0.68 -6.70 -0.56
C THR A 213 0.72 -6.98 -0.01
N ILE A 214 1.24 -6.07 0.80
CA ILE A 214 2.53 -6.19 1.49
C ILE A 214 2.23 -6.49 2.94
N GLU A 215 2.87 -7.52 3.49
CA GLU A 215 2.65 -8.02 4.84
C GLU A 215 3.95 -7.87 5.65
N MET A 216 3.87 -7.26 6.83
CA MET A 216 4.95 -7.22 7.83
C MET A 216 4.61 -8.12 9.02
N PRO A 217 5.58 -8.72 9.71
CA PRO A 217 5.28 -9.59 10.84
C PRO A 217 4.87 -8.80 12.10
N PHE A 218 3.89 -9.30 12.86
CA PHE A 218 3.69 -8.87 14.27
C PHE A 218 4.78 -9.42 15.20
N LYS A 219 5.39 -10.55 14.82
CA LYS A 219 6.42 -11.22 15.61
C LYS A 219 7.77 -10.52 15.39
N ASP A 220 8.54 -11.06 14.46
CA ASP A 220 9.84 -10.59 14.04
C ASP A 220 10.08 -11.11 12.62
N ASN A 221 11.12 -10.64 11.94
CA ASN A 221 11.62 -11.29 10.74
C ASN A 221 12.56 -12.43 11.16
N ALA A 222 12.14 -13.68 10.97
CA ALA A 222 12.92 -14.85 11.34
C ALA A 222 14.24 -14.99 10.55
N ASN A 223 14.37 -14.34 9.38
CA ASN A 223 15.62 -14.29 8.63
C ASN A 223 16.64 -13.33 9.27
N LEU A 224 16.18 -12.31 9.98
CA LEU A 224 16.99 -11.29 10.64
C LEU A 224 16.36 -10.90 11.98
N PRO A 225 16.45 -11.76 13.01
CA PRO A 225 15.78 -11.53 14.27
C PRO A 225 16.46 -10.46 15.12
N ASP A 226 15.65 -9.64 15.79
CA ASP A 226 16.07 -8.71 16.84
C ASP A 226 15.49 -9.17 18.19
N LYS A 227 16.35 -9.69 19.06
CA LYS A 227 15.93 -10.22 20.38
C LYS A 227 15.41 -9.16 21.35
N HIS A 228 15.69 -7.88 21.10
CA HIS A 228 15.29 -6.79 21.98
C HIS A 228 13.95 -6.21 21.56
N PHE A 229 13.73 -6.03 20.25
CA PHE A 229 12.58 -5.28 19.75
C PHE A 229 11.69 -6.06 18.78
N GLY A 230 12.13 -7.22 18.29
CA GLY A 230 11.44 -7.96 17.24
C GLY A 230 11.27 -7.14 15.96
N TRP A 231 10.11 -7.27 15.31
CA TRP A 231 9.69 -6.29 14.31
C TRP A 231 9.25 -5.01 15.00
N SER A 232 9.70 -3.86 14.50
CA SER A 232 9.52 -2.57 15.18
C SER A 232 9.06 -1.47 14.23
N SER A 233 8.59 -0.36 14.79
CA SER A 233 8.23 0.84 14.03
C SER A 233 9.38 1.34 13.15
N VAL A 234 10.60 1.34 13.66
CA VAL A 234 11.81 1.75 12.92
C VAL A 234 12.06 0.83 11.73
N ARG A 235 11.89 -0.49 11.89
CA ARG A 235 12.05 -1.46 10.79
C ARG A 235 10.93 -1.34 9.76
N SER A 236 9.70 -1.10 10.20
CA SER A 236 8.60 -0.73 9.30
C SER A 236 8.94 0.51 8.47
N MET A 237 9.44 1.59 9.10
CA MET A 237 9.86 2.80 8.38
C MET A 237 10.97 2.49 7.37
N LYS A 238 12.01 1.72 7.75
CA LYS A 238 13.09 1.34 6.84
C LYS A 238 12.63 0.47 5.67
N LEU A 239 11.69 -0.43 5.92
CA LEU A 239 11.05 -1.20 4.85
C LEU A 239 10.25 -0.27 3.92
N GLY A 240 9.55 0.72 4.48
CA GLY A 240 8.85 1.78 3.73
C GLY A 240 9.77 2.65 2.89
N GLU A 241 10.92 3.07 3.41
CA GLU A 241 11.95 3.77 2.64
C GLU A 241 12.43 2.90 1.46
N SER A 242 12.64 1.60 1.69
CA SER A 242 13.25 0.70 0.71
C SER A 242 12.37 0.44 -0.52
N ILE A 243 11.04 0.59 -0.42
CA ILE A 243 10.08 0.31 -1.51
C ILE A 243 10.27 1.24 -2.73
N LEU A 244 10.85 2.42 -2.54
CA LEU A 244 11.11 3.34 -3.66
C LEU A 244 12.10 2.75 -4.66
N ASN A 245 13.03 1.88 -4.22
CA ASN A 245 14.03 1.27 -5.10
C ASN A 245 13.43 0.33 -6.16
N PRO A 246 12.60 -0.69 -5.79
CA PRO A 246 11.94 -1.52 -6.80
C PRO A 246 10.88 -0.75 -7.60
N ILE A 247 10.20 0.25 -7.02
CA ILE A 247 9.29 1.13 -7.79
C ILE A 247 10.05 1.85 -8.91
N HIS A 248 11.20 2.44 -8.58
CA HIS A 248 12.07 3.12 -9.54
C HIS A 248 12.52 2.19 -10.67
N PHE A 249 12.82 0.94 -10.34
CA PHE A 249 13.22 -0.06 -11.34
C PHE A 249 12.11 -0.35 -12.38
N VAL A 250 10.85 -0.43 -11.96
CA VAL A 250 9.74 -0.83 -12.85
C VAL A 250 8.96 0.33 -13.45
N ILE A 251 9.27 1.58 -13.07
CA ILE A 251 8.42 2.76 -13.34
C ILE A 251 8.09 2.96 -14.83
N ASP A 252 9.07 2.70 -15.71
CA ASP A 252 8.92 2.87 -17.16
C ASP A 252 8.07 1.78 -17.83
N ARG A 253 7.74 0.71 -17.10
CA ARG A 253 6.98 -0.44 -17.58
C ARG A 253 5.57 -0.55 -16.98
N LEU A 254 5.17 0.39 -16.11
CA LEU A 254 3.85 0.39 -15.47
C LEU A 254 2.69 0.73 -16.41
N ARG A 255 2.99 1.27 -17.59
CA ARG A 255 2.04 1.51 -18.68
C ARG A 255 2.47 0.68 -19.86
#